data_AF-D3PN49-F1
#
_entry.id   AF-D3PN49-F1
#
_cell.length_a   1.000
_cell.length_b   1.000
_cell.length_c   1.000
_cell.angle_alpha   90.00
_cell.angle_beta   90.00
_cell.angle_gamma   90.00
#
_symmetry.space_group_name_H-M   'P 1'
#
loop_
_entity.id
_entity.type
_entity.pdbx_description
1 polymer ?
#
loop_
_entity_poly.entity_id
_entity_poly.type
_entity_poly.pdbx_seq_one_letter_code
_entity_poly.pdbx_strand_id
1 'polypeptide(L)'
;MDGRTVAFSHPLVRWAGALFVAPFFLQLLGLGNTLLGGGLCGELFGNDTPLGLQGAGFWYAVLFMMLLGFQLMYGGFLLLARLLEMPASMERGAYQGGIWLVGLITLLFVLTRTTGLPYPSPQGLALGDTAPVDLLSLILMGCSWAAGFLLWRLLRPGEPSKTR
;
A
#
# COMPACT_ATOMS: atom_id res chain seq x y z
N MET A 1 -38.61 3.18 -14.09
CA MET A 1 -37.58 2.22 -13.65
C MET A 1 -36.33 3.03 -13.40
N ASP A 2 -36.14 3.49 -12.16
CA ASP A 2 -35.00 4.32 -11.80
C ASP A 2 -33.71 3.51 -11.97
N GLY A 3 -32.82 4.00 -12.82
CA GLY A 3 -31.49 3.44 -13.00
C GLY A 3 -30.71 3.60 -11.71
N ARG A 4 -30.83 2.63 -10.80
CA ARG A 4 -29.94 2.50 -9.65
C ARG A 4 -28.54 2.26 -10.21
N THR A 5 -27.75 3.32 -10.29
CA THR A 5 -26.31 3.22 -10.46
C THR A 5 -25.78 2.37 -9.32
N VAL A 6 -25.43 1.13 -9.63
CA VAL A 6 -24.84 0.21 -8.65
C VAL A 6 -23.50 0.80 -8.23
N ALA A 7 -23.33 1.02 -6.92
CA ALA A 7 -22.08 1.54 -6.36
C ALA A 7 -20.91 0.61 -6.71
N PHE A 8 -19.71 1.17 -6.86
CA PHE A 8 -18.49 0.43 -7.22
C PHE A 8 -18.60 -0.35 -8.55
N SER A 9 -19.49 0.06 -9.46
CA SER A 9 -19.69 -0.62 -10.74
C SER A 9 -18.61 -0.35 -11.77
N HIS A 10 -17.81 0.72 -11.60
CA HIS A 10 -16.79 1.11 -12.55
C HIS A 10 -15.65 0.07 -12.62
N PRO A 11 -15.25 -0.41 -13.81
CA PRO A 11 -14.22 -1.44 -13.93
C PRO A 11 -12.87 -1.04 -13.34
N LEU A 12 -12.56 0.26 -13.31
CA LEU A 12 -11.34 0.80 -12.68
C LEU A 12 -11.25 0.50 -11.18
N VAL A 13 -12.37 0.33 -10.47
CA VAL A 13 -12.35 -0.05 -9.05
C VAL A 13 -11.73 -1.43 -8.86
N ARG A 14 -12.01 -2.37 -9.78
CA ARG A 14 -11.47 -3.73 -9.72
C ARG A 14 -9.97 -3.73 -10.04
N TRP A 15 -9.54 -2.91 -11.00
CA TRP A 15 -8.13 -2.71 -11.29
C TRP A 15 -7.39 -2.05 -10.13
N ALA A 16 -7.98 -1.02 -9.51
CA ALA A 16 -7.42 -0.41 -8.31
C ALA A 16 -7.30 -1.42 -7.16
N GLY A 17 -8.35 -2.22 -6.92
CA GLY A 17 -8.33 -3.30 -5.93
C GLY A 17 -7.22 -4.33 -6.20
N ALA A 18 -7.09 -4.80 -7.44
CA ALA A 18 -6.01 -5.72 -7.82
C ALA A 18 -4.62 -5.12 -7.63
N LEU A 19 -4.43 -3.84 -7.98
CA LEU A 19 -3.16 -3.12 -7.78
C LEU A 19 -2.84 -2.86 -6.31
N PHE A 20 -3.85 -2.75 -5.43
CA PHE A 20 -3.64 -2.71 -3.98
C PHE A 20 -3.26 -4.06 -3.39
N VAL A 21 -3.83 -5.14 -3.93
CA VAL A 21 -3.54 -6.52 -3.52
C VAL A 21 -2.14 -6.97 -3.94
N ALA A 22 -1.72 -6.61 -5.17
CA ALA A 22 -0.50 -7.11 -5.77
C ALA A 22 0.79 -6.91 -4.93
N PRO A 23 1.04 -5.73 -4.31
CA PRO A 23 2.23 -5.49 -3.52
C PRO A 23 2.47 -6.50 -2.39
N PHE A 24 1.43 -6.97 -1.71
CA PHE A 24 1.60 -7.96 -0.66
C PHE A 24 2.18 -9.27 -1.21
N PHE A 25 1.65 -9.76 -2.33
CA PHE A 25 2.13 -10.99 -2.96
C PHE A 25 3.50 -10.82 -3.62
N LEU A 26 3.75 -9.67 -4.25
CA LEU A 26 5.05 -9.36 -4.83
C LEU A 26 6.13 -9.21 -3.75
N GLN A 27 5.79 -8.67 -2.57
CA GLN A 27 6.71 -8.60 -1.44
C GLN A 27 7.16 -10.00 -0.99
N LEU A 28 6.34 -11.04 -1.18
CA LEU A 28 6.73 -12.42 -0.87
C LEU A 28 7.91 -12.92 -1.72
N LEU A 29 8.12 -12.36 -2.92
CA LEU A 29 9.27 -12.66 -3.77
C LEU A 29 10.58 -12.04 -3.24
N GLY A 30 10.49 -11.04 -2.36
CA GLY A 30 11.63 -10.39 -1.71
C GLY A 30 12.09 -11.07 -0.43
N LEU A 31 11.29 -11.99 0.14
CA LEU A 31 11.73 -12.82 1.26
C LEU A 31 12.81 -13.79 0.76
N GLY A 32 14.07 -13.51 1.09
CA GLY A 32 15.21 -14.35 0.68
C GLY A 32 16.25 -13.67 -0.22
N ASN A 33 16.25 -12.33 -0.30
CA ASN A 33 17.32 -11.55 -0.95
C ASN A 33 17.55 -11.96 -2.42
N THR A 34 16.48 -11.92 -3.21
CA THR A 34 16.50 -12.28 -4.64
C THR A 34 17.15 -11.18 -5.49
N LEU A 35 17.41 -11.44 -6.77
CA LEU A 35 17.97 -10.49 -7.75
C LEU A 35 17.20 -9.15 -7.84
N LEU A 36 15.93 -9.14 -7.45
CA LEU A 36 15.06 -7.96 -7.43
C LEU A 36 15.24 -7.11 -6.16
N GLY A 37 15.95 -7.62 -5.15
CA GLY A 37 16.13 -7.03 -3.83
C GLY A 37 15.16 -7.61 -2.79
N GLY A 38 15.35 -7.18 -1.54
CA GLY A 38 14.51 -7.59 -0.41
C GLY A 38 13.12 -6.93 -0.37
N GLY A 39 12.87 -5.91 -1.20
CA GLY A 39 11.65 -5.10 -1.13
C GLY A 39 11.57 -4.28 0.15
N LEU A 40 10.33 -3.95 0.54
CA LEU A 40 10.04 -3.20 1.76
C LEU A 40 10.26 -4.03 3.03
N CYS A 41 10.19 -5.36 2.93
CA CYS A 41 10.25 -6.28 4.07
C CYS A 41 11.45 -7.24 4.08
N GLY A 42 12.52 -6.94 3.33
CA GLY A 42 13.62 -7.89 3.08
C GLY A 42 14.38 -8.34 4.34
N GLU A 43 14.56 -7.44 5.32
CA GLU A 43 15.26 -7.73 6.57
C GLU A 43 14.40 -8.48 7.61
N LEU A 44 13.13 -8.78 7.28
CA LEU A 44 12.22 -9.43 8.21
C LEU A 44 12.55 -10.91 8.43
N PHE A 45 13.22 -11.56 7.46
CA PHE A 45 13.53 -12.98 7.48
C PHE A 45 15.01 -13.22 7.18
N GLY A 46 15.66 -14.05 7.99
CA GLY A 46 17.07 -14.45 7.80
C GLY A 46 18.06 -13.84 8.79
N ASN A 47 17.59 -13.12 9.82
CA ASN A 47 18.44 -12.60 10.88
C ASN A 47 18.13 -13.31 12.21
N ASP A 48 19.05 -14.15 12.69
CA ASP A 48 18.93 -14.88 13.96
C ASP A 48 19.17 -14.00 15.20
N THR A 49 19.32 -12.69 15.00
CA THR A 49 19.46 -11.72 16.08
C THR A 49 18.19 -11.67 16.95
N PRO A 50 18.31 -11.77 18.28
CA PRO A 50 17.18 -11.61 19.19
C PRO A 50 16.42 -10.31 18.93
N LEU A 51 15.09 -10.33 19.04
CA LEU A 51 14.20 -9.19 18.77
C LEU A 51 14.61 -7.89 19.49
N GLY A 52 15.24 -7.99 20.67
CA GLY A 52 15.73 -6.84 21.42
C GLY A 52 17.00 -6.18 20.85
N LEU A 53 17.72 -6.83 19.94
CA LEU A 53 18.95 -6.33 19.31
C LEU A 53 18.78 -6.11 17.80
N GLN A 54 17.55 -6.16 17.30
CA GLN A 54 17.28 -5.97 15.89
C GLN A 54 17.40 -4.49 15.50
N GLY A 55 18.04 -4.27 14.36
CA GLY A 55 18.29 -2.95 13.81
C GLY A 55 17.02 -2.29 13.26
N ALA A 56 17.17 -1.04 12.84
CA ALA A 56 16.10 -0.22 12.30
C ALA A 56 15.39 -0.87 11.10
N GLY A 57 16.13 -1.54 10.21
CA GLY A 57 15.58 -2.15 9.00
C GLY A 57 14.58 -3.27 9.28
N PHE A 58 14.74 -4.06 10.35
CA PHE A 58 13.72 -5.00 10.80
C PHE A 58 12.42 -4.30 11.20
N TRP A 59 12.51 -3.23 11.99
CA TRP A 59 11.32 -2.50 12.44
C TRP A 59 10.58 -1.82 11.29
N TYR A 60 11.33 -1.32 10.31
CA TYR A 60 10.74 -0.80 9.07
C TYR A 60 10.05 -1.91 8.29
N ALA A 61 10.67 -3.08 8.19
CA ALA A 61 10.08 -4.24 7.53
C ALA A 61 8.78 -4.70 8.22
N VAL A 62 8.73 -4.73 9.56
CA VAL A 62 7.50 -5.00 10.32
C VAL A 62 6.42 -3.96 10.01
N LEU A 63 6.77 -2.68 10.06
CA LEU A 63 5.86 -1.57 9.76
C LEU A 63 5.27 -1.69 8.35
N PHE A 64 6.11 -1.89 7.33
CA PHE A 64 5.64 -2.06 5.96
C PHE A 64 4.87 -3.35 5.75
N MET A 65 5.21 -4.44 6.44
CA MET A 65 4.44 -5.68 6.38
C MET A 65 3.01 -5.48 6.88
N MET A 66 2.84 -4.75 8.00
CA MET A 66 1.51 -4.39 8.49
C MET A 66 0.75 -3.49 7.51
N LEU A 67 1.41 -2.49 6.92
CA LEU A 67 0.79 -1.59 5.94
C LEU A 67 0.38 -2.33 4.66
N LEU A 68 1.23 -3.23 4.15
CA LEU A 68 0.91 -4.07 2.99
C LEU A 68 -0.23 -5.03 3.31
N GLY A 69 -0.29 -5.58 4.53
CA GLY A 69 -1.43 -6.38 4.98
C GLY A 69 -2.74 -5.58 5.03
N PHE A 70 -2.69 -4.35 5.53
CA PHE A 70 -3.84 -3.44 5.51
C PHE A 70 -4.23 -3.07 4.07
N GLN A 71 -3.25 -2.87 3.21
CA GLN A 71 -3.45 -2.59 1.79
C GLN A 71 -4.10 -3.78 1.05
N LEU A 72 -3.67 -5.01 1.36
CA LEU A 72 -4.30 -6.24 0.86
C LEU A 72 -5.76 -6.32 1.30
N MET A 73 -6.04 -6.08 2.59
CA MET A 73 -7.41 -6.08 3.13
C MET A 73 -8.28 -5.04 2.42
N TYR A 74 -7.77 -3.82 2.24
CA TYR A 74 -8.47 -2.74 1.55
C TYR A 74 -8.72 -3.05 0.07
N GLY A 75 -7.71 -3.59 -0.64
CA GLY A 75 -7.86 -4.01 -2.04
C GLY A 75 -8.89 -5.15 -2.19
N GLY A 76 -8.88 -6.12 -1.27
CA GLY A 76 -9.89 -7.18 -1.19
C GLY A 76 -11.30 -6.61 -0.95
N PHE A 77 -11.43 -5.65 -0.03
CA PHE A 77 -12.68 -4.92 0.19
C PHE A 77 -13.19 -4.27 -1.10
N LEU A 78 -12.35 -3.56 -1.86
CA LEU A 78 -12.77 -2.96 -3.13
C LEU A 78 -13.23 -3.98 -4.19
N LEU A 79 -12.57 -5.14 -4.25
CA LEU A 79 -12.95 -6.22 -5.16
C LEU A 79 -14.30 -6.84 -4.79
N LEU A 80 -14.61 -6.92 -3.50
CA LEU A 80 -15.84 -7.49 -2.96
C LEU A 80 -16.97 -6.46 -2.80
N ALA A 81 -16.67 -5.15 -2.80
CA ALA A 81 -17.61 -4.08 -2.48
C ALA A 81 -18.89 -4.13 -3.33
N ARG A 82 -18.77 -4.49 -4.61
CA ARG A 82 -19.91 -4.68 -5.51
C ARG A 82 -20.75 -5.91 -5.15
N LEU A 83 -20.10 -7.02 -4.78
CA LEU A 83 -20.78 -8.24 -4.36
C LEU A 83 -21.52 -8.05 -3.03
N LEU A 84 -21.00 -7.18 -2.17
CA LEU A 84 -21.59 -6.81 -0.88
C LEU A 84 -22.67 -5.71 -1.00
N GLU A 85 -23.02 -5.28 -2.22
CA GLU A 85 -24.01 -4.23 -2.49
C GLU A 85 -23.83 -2.97 -1.62
N MET A 86 -22.59 -2.56 -1.40
CA MET A 86 -22.26 -1.44 -0.52
C MET A 86 -22.98 -0.14 -0.94
N PRO A 87 -23.41 0.70 0.02
CA PRO A 87 -24.16 1.91 -0.28
C PRO A 87 -23.30 2.92 -1.04
N ALA A 88 -23.90 3.58 -2.04
CA ALA A 88 -23.23 4.59 -2.87
C ALA A 88 -22.69 5.80 -2.06
N SER A 89 -23.28 6.08 -0.89
CA SER A 89 -22.79 7.14 0.02
C SER A 89 -21.37 6.86 0.55
N MET A 90 -20.97 5.59 0.65
CA MET A 90 -19.64 5.21 1.12
C MET A 90 -18.58 5.20 0.01
N GLU A 91 -18.98 5.24 -1.26
CA GLU A 91 -18.06 5.11 -2.40
C GLU A 91 -16.96 6.17 -2.39
N ARG A 92 -17.36 7.44 -2.22
CA ARG A 92 -16.42 8.57 -2.17
C ARG A 92 -15.46 8.47 -0.99
N GLY A 93 -15.99 8.10 0.19
CA GLY A 93 -15.18 7.93 1.40
C GLY A 93 -14.20 6.77 1.27
N ALA A 94 -14.64 5.66 0.67
CA ALA A 94 -13.79 4.52 0.38
C ALA A 94 -12.62 4.93 -0.52
N TYR A 95 -12.88 5.63 -1.64
CA TYR A 95 -11.81 6.04 -2.55
C TYR A 95 -10.82 7.02 -1.91
N GLN A 96 -11.33 7.98 -1.11
CA GLN A 96 -10.47 8.88 -0.34
C GLN A 96 -9.59 8.10 0.64
N GLY A 97 -10.14 7.11 1.33
CA GLY A 97 -9.39 6.24 2.24
C GLY A 97 -8.24 5.52 1.53
N GLY A 98 -8.46 5.01 0.32
CA GLY A 98 -7.41 4.38 -0.48
C GLY A 98 -6.29 5.34 -0.88
N ILE A 99 -6.62 6.58 -1.24
CA ILE A 99 -5.62 7.62 -1.55
C ILE A 99 -4.82 8.00 -0.31
N TRP A 100 -5.49 8.17 0.83
CA TRP A 100 -4.81 8.43 2.10
C TRP A 100 -3.87 7.30 2.49
N LEU A 101 -4.28 6.05 2.28
CA LEU A 101 -3.43 4.89 2.52
C LEU A 101 -2.16 4.92 1.65
N VAL A 102 -2.31 5.17 0.33
CA VAL A 102 -1.16 5.33 -0.58
C VAL A 102 -0.27 6.49 -0.12
N GLY A 103 -0.85 7.61 0.28
CA GLY A 103 -0.13 8.77 0.78
C GLY A 103 0.69 8.45 2.04
N LEU A 104 0.09 7.74 3.00
CA LEU A 104 0.77 7.31 4.23
C LEU A 104 1.94 6.36 3.93
N ILE A 105 1.71 5.34 3.09
CA ILE A 105 2.76 4.39 2.69
C ILE A 105 3.89 5.12 1.98
N THR A 106 3.56 6.06 1.08
CA THR A 106 4.55 6.87 0.36
C THR A 106 5.36 7.75 1.30
N LEU A 107 4.71 8.41 2.26
CA LEU A 107 5.38 9.23 3.25
C LEU A 107 6.37 8.41 4.07
N LEU A 108 5.93 7.27 4.61
CA LEU A 108 6.78 6.37 5.40
C LEU A 108 7.92 5.80 4.54
N PHE A 109 7.66 5.49 3.27
CA PHE A 109 8.69 5.06 2.33
C PHE A 109 9.75 6.14 2.15
N VAL A 110 9.36 7.39 1.89
CA VAL A 110 10.33 8.48 1.76
C VAL A 110 11.11 8.67 3.06
N LEU A 111 10.45 8.74 4.22
CA LEU A 111 11.11 8.95 5.51
C LEU A 111 12.13 7.87 5.85
N THR A 112 11.79 6.58 5.65
CA THR A 112 12.72 5.47 5.91
C THR A 112 13.91 5.43 4.96
N ARG A 113 13.82 6.07 3.79
CA ARG A 113 14.91 6.16 2.80
C ARG A 113 15.72 7.45 2.90
N THR A 114 15.17 8.53 3.46
CA THR A 114 15.86 9.84 3.53
C THR A 114 16.42 10.16 4.91
N THR A 115 15.64 9.95 5.96
CA THR A 115 16.00 10.38 7.33
C THR A 115 16.11 9.23 8.31
N GLY A 116 15.52 8.08 7.97
CA GLY A 116 15.20 7.05 8.93
C GLY A 116 14.00 7.43 9.80
N LEU A 117 13.39 6.43 10.42
CA LEU A 117 12.38 6.57 11.45
C LEU A 117 12.94 6.13 12.81
N PRO A 118 12.44 6.71 13.91
CA PRO A 118 12.79 6.24 15.24
C PRO A 118 12.30 4.81 15.43
N TYR A 119 13.12 3.97 16.05
CA TYR A 119 12.83 2.56 16.33
C TYR A 119 13.14 2.23 17.80
N PRO A 120 12.50 1.20 18.37
CA PRO A 120 12.76 0.79 19.74
C PRO A 120 14.09 0.04 19.85
N SER A 121 14.97 0.52 20.73
CA SER A 121 16.26 -0.11 21.07
C SER A 121 16.36 -0.37 22.58
N PRO A 122 17.28 -1.23 23.05
CA PRO A 122 17.49 -1.46 24.49
C PRO A 122 17.80 -0.17 25.27
N GLN A 123 18.36 0.84 24.61
CA GLN A 123 18.71 2.13 25.20
C GLN A 123 17.58 3.17 25.08
N GLY A 124 16.41 2.80 24.55
CA GLY A 124 15.26 3.69 24.33
C GLY A 124 14.93 3.86 22.84
N LEU A 125 14.26 4.96 22.47
CA LEU A 125 14.02 5.27 21.05
C LEU A 125 15.32 5.77 20.41
N ALA A 126 15.85 4.99 19.46
CA ALA A 126 17.00 5.38 18.66
C ALA A 126 16.52 5.85 17.28
N LEU A 127 17.21 6.82 16.68
CA LEU A 127 16.97 7.16 15.29
C LEU A 127 17.60 6.07 14.42
N GLY A 128 16.83 5.44 13.55
CA GLY A 128 17.34 4.37 12.70
C GLY A 128 18.05 4.90 11.46
N ASP A 129 18.96 4.09 10.92
CA ASP A 129 19.63 4.39 9.66
C ASP A 129 18.67 4.32 8.47
N THR A 130 19.03 5.00 7.38
CA THR A 130 18.28 4.91 6.13
C THR A 130 18.38 3.52 5.55
N ALA A 131 17.25 2.93 5.17
CA ALA A 131 17.27 1.63 4.50
C ALA A 131 17.45 1.83 2.98
N PRO A 132 18.09 0.90 2.25
CA PRO A 132 18.40 1.08 0.81
C PRO A 132 17.17 0.94 -0.10
N VAL A 133 17.11 1.74 -1.17
CA VAL A 133 16.09 1.58 -2.22
C VAL A 133 16.52 0.46 -3.17
N ASP A 134 15.62 -0.48 -3.41
CA ASP A 134 15.81 -1.64 -4.27
C ASP A 134 14.71 -1.71 -5.36
N LEU A 135 14.94 -2.51 -6.40
CA LEU A 135 14.03 -2.55 -7.55
C LEU A 135 12.65 -3.08 -7.16
N LEU A 136 12.59 -4.09 -6.28
CA LEU A 136 11.33 -4.62 -5.80
C LEU A 136 10.53 -3.55 -5.06
N SER A 137 11.13 -2.80 -4.13
CA SER A 137 10.39 -1.74 -3.43
C SER A 137 9.84 -0.65 -4.36
N LEU A 138 10.54 -0.32 -5.45
CA LEU A 138 10.02 0.60 -6.47
C LEU A 138 8.81 0.02 -7.22
N ILE A 139 8.83 -1.27 -7.55
CA ILE A 139 7.68 -1.95 -8.19
C ILE A 139 6.47 -1.94 -7.25
N LEU A 140 6.68 -2.27 -5.97
CA LEU A 140 5.63 -2.27 -4.95
C LEU A 140 4.99 -0.88 -4.76
N MET A 141 5.83 0.15 -4.69
CA MET A 141 5.37 1.54 -4.63
C MET A 141 4.65 1.95 -5.90
N GLY A 142 5.15 1.55 -7.07
CA GLY A 142 4.54 1.81 -8.37
C GLY A 142 3.12 1.24 -8.49
N CYS A 143 2.90 0.00 -8.04
CA CYS A 143 1.57 -0.60 -7.97
C CYS A 143 0.63 0.22 -7.06
N SER A 144 1.12 0.61 -5.88
CA SER A 144 0.34 1.37 -4.89
C SER A 144 -0.02 2.77 -5.42
N TRP A 145 0.90 3.45 -6.09
CA TRP A 145 0.64 4.73 -6.76
C TRP A 145 -0.33 4.60 -7.93
N ALA A 146 -0.18 3.56 -8.77
CA ALA A 146 -1.12 3.30 -9.85
C ALA A 146 -2.54 3.08 -9.31
N ALA A 147 -2.69 2.31 -8.22
CA ALA A 147 -3.97 2.11 -7.55
C ALA A 147 -4.56 3.43 -7.03
N GLY A 148 -3.76 4.24 -6.32
CA GLY A 148 -4.16 5.55 -5.81
C GLY A 148 -4.57 6.52 -6.92
N PHE A 149 -3.83 6.52 -8.04
CA PHE A 149 -4.14 7.33 -9.21
C PHE A 149 -5.49 6.94 -9.85
N LEU A 150 -5.79 5.64 -9.95
CA LEU A 150 -7.07 5.16 -10.44
C LEU A 150 -8.23 5.61 -9.54
N LEU A 151 -8.08 5.50 -8.21
CA LEU A 151 -9.08 5.99 -7.26
C LEU A 151 -9.27 7.50 -7.33
N TRP A 152 -8.19 8.25 -7.49
CA TRP A 152 -8.24 9.70 -7.62
C TRP A 152 -8.95 10.13 -8.90
N ARG A 153 -8.72 9.43 -10.01
CA ARG A 153 -9.44 9.67 -11.27
C ARG A 153 -10.95 9.42 -11.11
N LEU A 154 -11.35 8.42 -10.32
CA LEU A 154 -12.75 8.13 -10.02
C LEU A 154 -13.38 9.19 -9.09
N LEU A 155 -12.59 9.84 -8.24
CA LEU A 155 -13.06 10.93 -7.38
C LEU A 155 -13.21 12.26 -8.09
N ARG A 156 -12.53 12.46 -9.22
CA ARG A 156 -12.68 13.68 -10.00
C ARG A 156 -14.08 13.69 -10.62
N PRO A 157 -14.92 14.71 -10.34
CA PRO A 157 -16.17 14.86 -11.06
C PRO A 157 -15.82 14.98 -12.54
N GLY A 158 -16.38 14.09 -13.37
CA GLY A 158 -16.08 14.04 -14.79
C GLY A 158 -16.28 15.42 -15.41
N GLU A 159 -15.32 15.84 -16.25
CA GLU A 159 -15.62 16.86 -17.24
C GLU A 159 -16.92 16.47 -17.96
N PRO A 160 -17.85 17.41 -18.16
CA PRO A 160 -19.09 17.10 -18.85
C PRO A 160 -18.71 16.47 -20.20
N SER A 161 -19.14 15.22 -20.38
CA SER A 161 -19.12 14.56 -21.68
C SER A 161 -19.76 15.52 -22.67
N LYS A 162 -18.94 16.13 -23.54
CA LYS A 162 -19.43 16.78 -24.74
C LYS A 162 -19.98 15.65 -25.60
N THR A 163 -21.26 15.37 -25.39
CA THR A 163 -22.09 14.69 -26.37
C THR A 163 -22.04 15.52 -27.66
N ARG A 164 -21.52 14.90 -28.71
CA ARG A 164 -21.76 15.31 -30.09
C ARG A 164 -22.16 14.08 -30.88
#